data_AF-A0A0P9FAJ5-F1
#
_entry.id   AF-A0A0P9FAJ5-F1
#
_cell.length_a   1.000
_cell.length_b   1.000
_cell.length_c   1.000
_cell.angle_alpha   90.00
_cell.angle_beta   90.00
_cell.angle_gamma   90.00
#
_symmetry.space_group_name_H-M   'P 1'
#
loop_
_entity.id
_entity.type
_entity.pdbx_description
1 polymer ?
#
loop_
_entity_poly.entity_id
_entity_poly.type
_entity_poly.pdbx_seq_one_letter_code
_entity_poly.pdbx_strand_id
1 'polypeptide(L)'
;LRELGLVAYEQGDLDEARYLLSESCEGMRAIGERWLYGRSRAPLAWVEVRRGDLLNARRGCKELIQLVNSGEALLVLDAGYAVALVLRAEGRAGDAQAILDQLDGVAGEPQTAQLIDALALRPQPAPRHGPLSPAAQQALMDMLERQLDAPPAAAIPSAQAVTPGGLFIPETGETLSPREVDVLRLLVTGASNQHVADTLVISLHTAKTHVANILQKLRVATRTQAALRGRALGLGADGSSASALPAQRLGDGE
;
A
#
# COMPACT_ATOMS: atom_id res chain seq x y z
N LEU A 1 -14.95 -17.80 -9.62
CA LEU A 1 -14.07 -17.57 -8.46
C LEU A 1 -13.29 -16.27 -8.59
N ARG A 2 -12.47 -16.08 -9.64
CA ARG A 2 -11.74 -14.81 -9.86
C ARG A 2 -12.57 -13.53 -9.67
N GLU A 3 -13.70 -13.41 -10.38
CA GLU A 3 -14.51 -12.18 -10.31
C GLU A 3 -15.10 -11.95 -8.91
N LEU A 4 -15.52 -13.02 -8.22
CA LEU A 4 -15.96 -12.93 -6.84
C LEU A 4 -14.83 -12.47 -5.91
N GLY A 5 -13.60 -12.94 -6.15
CA GLY A 5 -12.43 -12.50 -5.42
C GLY A 5 -12.10 -11.01 -5.63
N LEU A 6 -12.30 -10.48 -6.85
CA LEU A 6 -12.17 -9.04 -7.12
C LEU A 6 -13.26 -8.23 -6.41
N VAL A 7 -14.51 -8.71 -6.41
CA VAL A 7 -15.59 -8.05 -5.68
C VAL A 7 -15.32 -8.03 -4.18
N ALA A 8 -14.86 -9.15 -3.59
CA ALA A 8 -14.45 -9.20 -2.19
C ALA A 8 -13.30 -8.22 -1.89
N TYR A 9 -12.34 -8.10 -2.81
CA TYR A 9 -11.24 -7.14 -2.68
C TYR A 9 -11.74 -5.68 -2.67
N GLU A 10 -12.67 -5.32 -3.56
CA GLU A 10 -13.30 -3.99 -3.60
C GLU A 10 -14.09 -3.68 -2.33
N GLN A 11 -14.73 -4.69 -1.74
CA GLN A 11 -15.46 -4.59 -0.46
C GLN A 11 -14.52 -4.52 0.76
N GLY A 12 -13.21 -4.74 0.56
CA GLY A 12 -12.20 -4.72 1.61
C GLY A 12 -12.07 -6.02 2.39
N ASP A 13 -12.77 -7.08 2.01
CA ASP A 13 -12.65 -8.41 2.61
C ASP A 13 -11.44 -9.14 2.01
N LEU A 14 -10.26 -8.87 2.56
CA LEU A 14 -8.99 -9.40 2.06
C LEU A 14 -8.78 -10.90 2.36
N ASP A 15 -9.53 -11.47 3.30
CA ASP A 15 -9.47 -12.90 3.60
C ASP A 15 -10.29 -13.68 2.58
N GLU A 16 -11.53 -13.26 2.33
CA GLU A 16 -12.38 -13.87 1.29
C GLU A 16 -11.78 -13.68 -0.10
N ALA A 17 -11.26 -12.48 -0.40
CA ALA A 17 -10.59 -12.21 -1.67
C ALA A 17 -9.38 -13.14 -1.89
N ARG A 18 -8.55 -13.34 -0.86
CA ARG A 18 -7.39 -14.24 -0.94
C ARG A 18 -7.84 -15.67 -1.20
N TYR A 19 -8.84 -16.15 -0.46
CA TYR A 19 -9.36 -17.50 -0.60
C TYR A 19 -9.87 -17.74 -2.04
N LEU A 20 -10.79 -16.92 -2.51
CA LEU A 20 -11.41 -17.05 -3.84
C LEU A 20 -10.39 -16.96 -4.98
N LEU A 21 -9.38 -16.10 -4.87
CA LEU A 21 -8.34 -15.96 -5.88
C LEU A 21 -7.34 -17.11 -5.83
N SER A 22 -7.00 -17.62 -4.64
CA SER A 22 -6.14 -18.79 -4.49
C SER A 22 -6.80 -20.04 -5.07
N GLU A 23 -8.08 -20.28 -4.74
CA GLU A 23 -8.88 -21.36 -5.33
C GLU A 23 -9.00 -21.23 -6.85
N SER A 24 -9.17 -20.01 -7.36
CA SER A 24 -9.15 -19.74 -8.81
C SER A 24 -7.81 -20.11 -9.44
N CYS A 25 -6.69 -19.73 -8.80
CA CYS A 25 -5.35 -20.09 -9.26
C CYS A 25 -5.12 -21.61 -9.24
N GLU A 26 -5.49 -22.28 -8.16
CA GLU A 26 -5.35 -23.74 -8.04
C GLU A 26 -6.17 -24.47 -9.11
N GLY A 27 -7.42 -24.06 -9.30
CA GLY A 27 -8.28 -24.61 -10.35
C GLY A 27 -7.69 -24.44 -11.75
N MET A 28 -7.25 -23.22 -12.10
CA MET A 28 -6.66 -22.96 -13.43
C MET A 28 -5.34 -23.70 -13.64
N ARG A 29 -4.52 -23.84 -12.59
CA ARG A 29 -3.28 -24.62 -12.64
C ARG A 29 -3.58 -26.10 -12.87
N ALA A 30 -4.59 -26.65 -12.20
CA ALA A 30 -4.95 -28.07 -12.30
C ALA A 30 -5.42 -28.46 -13.72
N ILE A 31 -6.09 -27.55 -14.42
CA ILE A 31 -6.55 -27.77 -15.81
C ILE A 31 -5.54 -27.33 -16.88
N GLY A 32 -4.40 -26.75 -16.48
CA GLY A 32 -3.35 -26.31 -17.41
C GLY A 32 -3.63 -24.99 -18.13
N GLU A 33 -4.65 -24.22 -17.71
CA GLU A 33 -5.03 -22.95 -18.33
C GLU A 33 -4.12 -21.80 -17.85
N ARG A 34 -2.98 -21.66 -18.52
CA ARG A 34 -1.90 -20.72 -18.14
C ARG A 34 -2.30 -19.25 -18.16
N TRP A 35 -3.01 -18.81 -19.20
CA TRP A 35 -3.48 -17.43 -19.30
C TRP A 35 -4.46 -17.08 -18.17
N LEU A 36 -5.45 -17.95 -17.93
CA LEU A 36 -6.44 -17.75 -16.85
C LEU A 36 -5.83 -17.85 -15.46
N TYR A 37 -4.81 -18.71 -15.30
CA TYR A 37 -3.99 -18.76 -14.10
C TYR A 37 -3.33 -17.40 -13.84
N GLY A 38 -2.63 -16.83 -14.83
CA GLY A 38 -2.00 -15.51 -14.72
C GLY A 38 -3.00 -14.40 -14.39
N ARG A 39 -4.16 -14.41 -15.05
CA ARG A 39 -5.27 -13.49 -14.79
C ARG A 39 -5.82 -13.57 -13.36
N SER A 40 -5.76 -14.73 -12.72
CA SER A 40 -6.14 -14.90 -11.31
C SER A 40 -4.98 -14.56 -10.37
N ARG A 41 -3.74 -14.80 -10.81
CA ARG A 41 -2.54 -14.62 -9.98
C ARG A 41 -2.18 -13.16 -9.74
N ALA A 42 -2.39 -12.31 -10.73
CA ALA A 42 -2.13 -10.88 -10.62
C ALA A 42 -2.97 -10.20 -9.53
N PRO A 43 -4.31 -10.33 -9.49
CA PRO A 43 -5.09 -9.77 -8.39
C PRO A 43 -4.80 -10.43 -7.04
N LEU A 44 -4.41 -11.71 -7.01
CA LEU A 44 -3.95 -12.34 -5.76
C LEU A 44 -2.71 -11.63 -5.21
N ALA A 45 -1.78 -11.22 -6.08
CA ALA A 45 -0.61 -10.44 -5.65
C ALA A 45 -1.01 -9.08 -5.04
N TRP A 46 -2.07 -8.44 -5.53
CA TRP A 46 -2.57 -7.19 -4.96
C TRP A 46 -3.13 -7.40 -3.55
N VAL A 47 -3.88 -8.49 -3.36
CA VAL A 47 -4.39 -8.89 -2.04
C VAL A 47 -3.24 -9.19 -1.09
N GLU A 48 -2.23 -9.94 -1.53
CA GLU A 48 -1.03 -10.28 -0.75
C GLU A 48 -0.28 -9.02 -0.31
N VAL A 49 -0.05 -8.07 -1.24
CA VAL A 49 0.56 -6.75 -0.91
C VAL A 49 -0.27 -6.00 0.13
N ARG A 50 -1.59 -5.92 -0.07
CA ARG A 50 -2.52 -5.22 0.84
C ARG A 50 -2.57 -5.84 2.23
N ARG A 51 -2.31 -7.14 2.35
CA ARG A 51 -2.20 -7.87 3.62
C ARG A 51 -0.81 -7.81 4.25
N GLY A 52 0.19 -7.23 3.57
CA GLY A 52 1.59 -7.22 4.01
C GLY A 52 2.34 -8.54 3.77
N ASP A 53 1.74 -9.49 3.03
CA ASP A 53 2.36 -10.77 2.67
C ASP A 53 3.25 -10.62 1.43
N LEU A 54 4.32 -9.85 1.58
CA LEU A 54 5.23 -9.49 0.49
C LEU A 54 6.00 -10.70 -0.05
N LEU A 55 6.20 -11.74 0.77
CA LEU A 55 6.87 -12.97 0.35
C LEU A 55 6.05 -13.69 -0.72
N ASN A 56 4.75 -13.93 -0.46
CA ASN A 56 3.89 -14.57 -1.45
C ASN A 56 3.64 -13.66 -2.65
N ALA A 57 3.51 -12.35 -2.46
CA ALA A 57 3.38 -11.40 -3.56
C ALA A 57 4.60 -11.44 -4.50
N ARG A 58 5.84 -11.41 -3.98
CA ARG A 58 7.06 -11.54 -4.78
C ARG A 58 7.10 -12.84 -5.55
N ARG A 59 6.78 -13.96 -4.89
CA ARG A 59 6.69 -15.27 -5.54
C ARG A 59 5.71 -15.24 -6.71
N GLY A 60 4.54 -14.66 -6.52
CA GLY A 60 3.55 -14.48 -7.57
C GLY A 60 4.00 -13.67 -8.75
N CYS A 61 4.70 -12.57 -8.49
CA CYS A 61 5.28 -11.75 -9.54
C CYS A 61 6.28 -12.56 -10.39
N LYS A 62 7.11 -13.39 -9.77
CA LYS A 62 8.03 -14.29 -10.49
C LYS A 62 7.28 -15.30 -11.37
N GLU A 63 6.19 -15.86 -10.86
CA GLU A 63 5.34 -16.76 -11.66
C GLU A 63 4.72 -16.04 -12.86
N LEU A 64 4.27 -14.79 -12.70
CA LEU A 64 3.74 -13.97 -13.80
C LEU A 64 4.82 -13.69 -14.86
N ILE A 65 6.03 -13.34 -14.45
CA ILE A 65 7.17 -13.14 -15.36
C ILE A 65 7.46 -14.42 -16.15
N GLN A 66 7.45 -15.57 -15.49
CA GLN A 66 7.65 -16.86 -16.15
C GLN A 66 6.57 -17.16 -17.19
N LEU A 67 5.30 -16.85 -16.90
CA LEU A 67 4.20 -17.02 -17.85
C LEU A 67 4.40 -16.16 -19.10
N VAL A 68 4.78 -14.89 -18.92
CA VAL A 68 5.08 -13.98 -20.02
C VAL A 68 6.23 -14.52 -20.87
N ASN A 69 7.35 -14.91 -20.24
CA ASN A 69 8.52 -15.45 -20.93
C ASN A 69 8.25 -16.76 -21.68
N SER A 70 7.19 -17.48 -21.31
CA SER A 70 6.82 -18.75 -21.94
C SER A 70 5.60 -18.64 -22.87
N GLY A 71 5.21 -17.42 -23.27
CA GLY A 71 4.28 -17.17 -24.38
C GLY A 71 3.06 -16.32 -24.03
N GLU A 72 2.79 -16.04 -22.76
CA GLU A 72 1.61 -15.29 -22.34
C GLU A 72 1.84 -13.76 -22.40
N ALA A 73 2.16 -13.24 -23.58
CA ALA A 73 2.53 -11.82 -23.78
C ALA A 73 1.45 -10.82 -23.32
N LEU A 74 0.17 -11.22 -23.27
CA LEU A 74 -0.91 -10.37 -22.77
C LEU A 74 -0.81 -10.08 -21.26
N LEU A 75 -0.03 -10.87 -20.52
CA LEU A 75 0.19 -10.68 -19.07
C LEU A 75 1.30 -9.68 -18.75
N VAL A 76 1.89 -9.00 -19.75
CA VAL A 76 2.96 -8.02 -19.53
C VAL A 76 2.52 -6.90 -18.58
N LEU A 77 1.32 -6.34 -18.80
CA LEU A 77 0.77 -5.32 -17.90
C LEU A 77 0.54 -5.88 -16.49
N ASP A 78 -0.03 -7.08 -16.40
CA ASP A 78 -0.35 -7.73 -15.12
C ASP A 78 0.92 -8.00 -14.29
N ALA A 79 1.97 -8.52 -14.94
CA ALA A 79 3.27 -8.77 -14.32
C ALA A 79 3.94 -7.46 -13.86
N GLY A 80 4.05 -6.48 -14.76
CA GLY A 80 4.70 -5.21 -14.45
C GLY A 80 4.00 -4.43 -13.33
N TYR A 81 2.67 -4.41 -13.35
CA TYR A 81 1.88 -3.75 -12.30
C TYR A 81 2.00 -4.46 -10.94
N ALA A 82 1.94 -5.80 -10.91
CA ALA A 82 2.11 -6.55 -9.68
C ALA A 82 3.49 -6.29 -9.04
N VAL A 83 4.55 -6.24 -9.85
CA VAL A 83 5.90 -5.89 -9.38
C VAL A 83 5.95 -4.47 -8.86
N ALA A 84 5.40 -3.50 -9.58
CA ALA A 84 5.37 -2.10 -9.14
C ALA A 84 4.66 -1.96 -7.77
N LEU A 85 3.57 -2.68 -7.55
CA LEU A 85 2.86 -2.73 -6.27
C LEU A 85 3.73 -3.26 -5.12
N VAL A 86 4.43 -4.37 -5.35
CA VAL A 86 5.37 -4.95 -4.38
C VAL A 86 6.47 -3.95 -4.05
N LEU A 87 7.10 -3.35 -5.05
CA LEU A 87 8.18 -2.37 -4.86
C LEU A 87 7.71 -1.13 -4.09
N ARG A 88 6.49 -0.65 -4.34
CA ARG A 88 5.91 0.45 -3.53
C ARG A 88 5.74 0.06 -2.07
N ALA A 89 5.24 -1.14 -1.79
CA ALA A 89 5.09 -1.64 -0.43
C ALA A 89 6.43 -1.84 0.29
N GLU A 90 7.51 -2.08 -0.46
CA GLU A 90 8.89 -2.13 0.04
C GLU A 90 9.54 -0.75 0.19
N GLY A 91 8.82 0.34 -0.07
CA GLY A 91 9.35 1.71 -0.01
C GLY A 91 10.21 2.11 -1.23
N ARG A 92 10.25 1.28 -2.26
CA ARG A 92 11.01 1.48 -3.50
C ARG A 92 10.17 2.19 -4.56
N ALA A 93 9.57 3.32 -4.18
CA ALA A 93 8.63 4.05 -5.01
C ALA A 93 9.23 4.55 -6.34
N GLY A 94 10.53 4.89 -6.35
CA GLY A 94 11.23 5.28 -7.58
C GLY A 94 11.35 4.12 -8.59
N ASP A 95 11.73 2.94 -8.12
CA ASP A 95 11.81 1.74 -8.97
C ASP A 95 10.43 1.34 -9.50
N ALA A 96 9.41 1.44 -8.65
CA ALA A 96 8.03 1.18 -9.06
C ALA A 96 7.56 2.17 -10.13
N GLN A 97 7.84 3.46 -9.97
CA GLN A 97 7.46 4.47 -10.97
C GLN A 97 8.17 4.25 -12.29
N ALA A 98 9.46 3.90 -12.27
CA ALA A 98 10.20 3.58 -13.48
C ALA A 98 9.56 2.41 -14.26
N ILE A 99 9.06 1.39 -13.56
CA ILE A 99 8.31 0.30 -14.19
C ILE A 99 7.01 0.82 -14.81
N LEU A 100 6.21 1.60 -14.07
CA LEU A 100 4.95 2.14 -14.58
C LEU A 100 5.17 3.01 -15.83
N ASP A 101 6.26 3.78 -15.87
CA ASP A 101 6.61 4.58 -17.05
C ASP A 101 6.97 3.71 -18.27
N GLN A 102 7.54 2.51 -18.09
CA GLN A 102 7.77 1.56 -19.19
C GLN A 102 6.47 0.88 -19.67
N LEU A 103 5.47 0.77 -18.80
CA LEU A 103 4.16 0.22 -19.12
C LEU A 103 3.22 1.27 -19.74
N ASP A 104 3.62 2.54 -19.73
CA ASP A 104 2.80 3.64 -20.21
C ASP A 104 2.45 3.45 -21.69
N GLY A 105 1.14 3.50 -21.99
CA GLY A 105 0.63 3.25 -23.32
C GLY A 105 0.74 1.81 -23.81
N VAL A 106 1.18 0.83 -23.01
CA VAL A 106 1.15 -0.59 -23.43
C VAL A 106 -0.30 -1.08 -23.44
N ALA A 107 -0.73 -1.70 -24.54
CA ALA A 107 -2.04 -2.34 -24.60
C ALA A 107 -2.14 -3.51 -23.62
N GLY A 108 -3.29 -3.61 -22.97
CA GLY A 108 -3.72 -4.77 -22.21
C GLY A 108 -5.13 -4.59 -21.70
N GLU A 109 -5.55 -5.49 -20.82
CA GLU A 109 -6.94 -5.57 -20.37
C GLU A 109 -7.43 -4.27 -19.69
N PRO A 110 -8.68 -3.82 -19.93
CA PRO A 110 -9.20 -2.56 -19.40
C PRO A 110 -9.08 -2.43 -17.89
N GLN A 111 -9.37 -3.50 -17.15
CA GLN A 111 -9.36 -3.53 -15.68
C GLN A 111 -7.94 -3.31 -15.12
N THR A 112 -6.94 -4.03 -15.65
CA THR A 112 -5.54 -3.90 -15.22
C THR A 112 -5.00 -2.52 -15.53
N ALA A 113 -5.33 -1.97 -16.69
CA ALA A 113 -4.90 -0.64 -17.09
C ALA A 113 -5.57 0.49 -16.28
N GLN A 114 -6.87 0.37 -15.95
CA GLN A 114 -7.54 1.32 -15.04
C GLN A 114 -6.85 1.38 -13.66
N LEU A 115 -6.41 0.23 -13.16
CA LEU A 115 -5.68 0.14 -11.89
C LEU A 115 -4.27 0.73 -11.95
N ILE A 116 -3.58 0.57 -13.10
CA ILE A 116 -2.31 1.24 -13.38
C ILE A 116 -2.49 2.76 -13.34
N ASP A 117 -3.48 3.28 -14.06
CA ASP A 117 -3.76 4.72 -14.15
C ASP A 117 -4.03 5.34 -12.77
N ALA A 118 -4.82 4.64 -11.95
CA ALA A 118 -5.10 5.05 -10.57
C ALA A 118 -3.84 5.10 -9.69
N LEU A 119 -2.89 4.19 -9.88
CA LEU A 119 -1.64 4.15 -9.11
C LEU A 119 -0.57 5.11 -9.60
N ALA A 120 -0.53 5.40 -10.90
CA ALA A 120 0.43 6.31 -11.52
C ALA A 120 0.16 7.79 -11.20
N LEU A 121 -0.92 8.09 -10.46
CA LEU A 121 -1.35 9.46 -10.10
C LEU A 121 -1.50 10.38 -11.33
N ARG A 122 -1.84 9.81 -12.50
CA ARG A 122 -1.98 10.59 -13.73
C ARG A 122 -3.44 11.00 -13.94
N PRO A 123 -3.71 12.27 -14.31
CA PRO A 123 -5.06 12.73 -14.56
C PRO A 123 -5.64 12.23 -15.91
N GLN A 124 -4.80 11.78 -16.85
CA GLN A 124 -5.23 11.22 -18.14
C GLN A 124 -4.31 10.07 -18.57
N PRO A 125 -4.86 8.93 -19.02
CA PRO A 125 -4.07 7.80 -19.53
C PRO A 125 -3.43 8.13 -20.87
N ALA A 126 -2.22 7.62 -21.10
CA ALA A 126 -1.57 7.71 -22.41
C ALA A 126 -2.37 6.90 -23.47
N PRO A 127 -2.34 7.33 -24.74
CA PRO A 127 -2.95 6.54 -25.82
C PRO A 127 -2.30 5.16 -25.86
N ARG A 128 -3.13 4.10 -25.81
CA ARG A 128 -2.62 2.74 -25.87
C ARG A 128 -2.09 2.43 -27.27
N HIS A 129 -0.85 2.03 -27.32
CA HIS A 129 -0.16 1.50 -28.48
C HIS A 129 -0.25 -0.03 -28.47
N GLY A 130 0.04 -0.65 -29.60
CA GLY A 130 0.01 -2.11 -29.74
C GLY A 130 0.94 -2.85 -28.76
N PRO A 131 1.01 -4.19 -28.84
CA PRO A 131 1.89 -4.96 -27.97
C PRO A 131 3.35 -4.51 -28.12
N LEU A 132 4.12 -4.64 -27.03
CA LEU A 132 5.56 -4.41 -27.06
C LEU A 132 6.22 -5.32 -28.10
N SER A 133 7.33 -4.84 -28.69
CA SER A 133 8.18 -5.72 -29.50
C SER A 133 8.75 -6.84 -28.63
N PRO A 134 9.03 -8.04 -29.18
CA PRO A 134 9.58 -9.14 -28.39
C PRO A 134 10.86 -8.76 -27.61
N ALA A 135 11.72 -7.93 -28.21
CA ALA A 135 12.93 -7.43 -27.56
C ALA A 135 12.62 -6.47 -26.40
N ALA A 136 11.66 -5.56 -26.56
CA ALA A 136 11.24 -4.64 -25.50
C ALA A 136 10.54 -5.40 -24.35
N GLN A 137 9.70 -6.38 -24.68
CA GLN A 137 9.07 -7.26 -23.71
C GLN A 137 10.12 -8.03 -22.89
N GLN A 138 11.12 -8.63 -23.55
CA GLN A 138 12.17 -9.36 -22.84
C GLN A 138 12.98 -8.43 -21.93
N ALA A 139 13.39 -7.26 -22.42
CA ALA A 139 14.12 -6.27 -21.62
C ALA A 139 13.33 -5.80 -20.39
N LEU A 140 12.01 -5.65 -20.52
CA LEU A 140 11.11 -5.35 -19.42
C LEU A 140 11.06 -6.52 -18.42
N MET A 141 10.85 -7.76 -18.86
CA MET A 141 10.83 -8.93 -17.97
C MET A 141 12.15 -9.11 -17.22
N ASP A 142 13.29 -8.95 -17.89
CA ASP A 142 14.63 -8.98 -17.26
C ASP A 142 14.82 -7.84 -16.25
N MET A 143 14.23 -6.67 -16.50
CA MET A 143 14.21 -5.58 -15.53
C MET A 143 13.37 -5.96 -14.31
N LEU A 144 12.15 -6.47 -14.50
CA LEU A 144 11.26 -6.87 -13.40
C LEU A 144 11.92 -7.94 -12.52
N GLU A 145 12.53 -8.95 -13.13
CA GLU A 145 13.20 -10.05 -12.40
C GLU A 145 14.37 -9.52 -11.57
N ARG A 146 15.23 -8.65 -12.15
CA ARG A 146 16.31 -7.98 -11.40
C ARG A 146 15.80 -7.19 -10.21
N GLN A 147 14.66 -6.51 -10.33
CA GLN A 147 14.07 -5.77 -9.23
C GLN A 147 13.55 -6.69 -8.11
N LEU A 148 13.02 -7.87 -8.47
CA LEU A 148 12.56 -8.91 -7.54
C LEU A 148 13.68 -9.76 -6.94
N ASP A 149 14.88 -9.75 -7.51
CA ASP A 149 16.07 -10.41 -6.96
C ASP A 149 16.94 -9.48 -6.13
N ALA A 150 16.87 -8.17 -6.39
CA ALA A 150 17.49 -7.18 -5.54
C ALA A 150 17.01 -7.38 -4.09
N PRO A 151 17.93 -7.43 -3.11
CA PRO A 151 17.53 -7.49 -1.71
C PRO A 151 16.61 -6.30 -1.45
N PRO A 152 15.49 -6.49 -0.71
CA PRO A 152 14.66 -5.36 -0.32
C PRO A 152 15.62 -4.33 0.29
N ALA A 153 15.64 -3.12 -0.28
CA ALA A 153 16.58 -2.08 0.12
C ALA A 153 16.60 -2.06 1.65
N ALA A 154 17.79 -2.24 2.24
CA ALA A 154 17.98 -2.37 3.68
C ALA A 154 17.00 -1.43 4.37
N ALA A 155 16.03 -2.02 5.08
CA ALA A 155 14.87 -1.31 5.57
C ALA A 155 15.33 -0.04 6.28
N ILE A 156 15.17 1.11 5.61
CA ILE A 156 14.74 2.27 6.35
C ILE A 156 13.38 1.81 6.86
N PRO A 157 13.16 1.68 8.19
CA PRO A 157 11.87 1.25 8.69
C PRO A 157 10.85 2.34 8.39
N SER A 158 10.32 2.33 7.17
CA SER A 158 9.05 2.92 6.81
C SER A 158 8.04 1.84 7.11
N ALA A 159 7.67 1.72 8.39
CA ALA A 159 6.57 0.86 8.80
C ALA A 159 5.28 1.36 8.14
N GLN A 160 4.95 0.82 6.97
CA GLN A 160 3.63 0.90 6.35
C GLN A 160 3.14 -0.53 6.12
N ALA A 161 2.76 -1.17 7.22
CA ALA A 161 1.72 -2.18 7.14
C ALA A 161 0.41 -1.43 6.82
N VAL A 162 -0.12 -1.64 5.61
CA VAL A 162 -1.48 -1.26 5.28
C VAL A 162 -2.40 -2.18 6.09
N THR A 163 -2.88 -1.71 7.24
CA THR A 163 -4.04 -2.30 7.92
C THR A 163 -5.28 -1.53 7.46
N PRO A 164 -6.37 -2.17 7.00
CA PRO A 164 -7.61 -1.48 6.73
C PRO A 164 -8.22 -1.07 8.08
N GLY A 165 -8.06 0.21 8.41
CA GLY A 165 -8.50 0.80 9.67
C GLY A 165 -8.20 2.30 9.69
N GLY A 166 -8.45 2.97 8.56
CA GLY A 166 -8.30 4.40 8.46
C GLY A 166 -9.55 5.15 8.92
N LEU A 167 -9.37 6.37 9.42
CA LEU A 167 -10.49 7.25 9.76
C LEU A 167 -10.86 8.11 8.55
N PHE A 168 -12.04 7.87 7.98
CA PHE A 168 -12.59 8.71 6.91
C PHE A 168 -12.99 10.09 7.45
N ILE A 169 -12.61 11.15 6.74
CA ILE A 169 -12.90 12.54 7.07
C ILE A 169 -13.90 13.09 6.04
N PRO A 170 -15.21 13.15 6.35
CA PRO A 170 -16.24 13.52 5.37
C PRO A 170 -16.05 14.94 4.80
N GLU A 171 -15.53 15.87 5.60
CA GLU A 171 -15.35 17.27 5.19
C GLU A 171 -14.24 17.47 4.16
N THR A 172 -13.24 16.58 4.15
CA THR A 172 -12.10 16.68 3.20
C THR A 172 -12.12 15.59 2.14
N GLY A 173 -12.93 14.54 2.31
CA GLY A 173 -12.96 13.36 1.45
C GLY A 173 -11.75 12.45 1.63
N GLU A 174 -10.87 12.75 2.58
CA GLU A 174 -9.61 12.06 2.82
C GLU A 174 -9.77 10.95 3.87
N THR A 175 -8.88 9.96 3.81
CA THR A 175 -8.77 8.93 4.85
C THR A 175 -7.42 9.05 5.56
N LEU A 176 -7.47 9.23 6.88
CA LEU A 176 -6.28 9.09 7.72
C LEU A 176 -5.96 7.62 7.87
N SER A 177 -4.70 7.24 7.64
CA SER A 177 -4.19 5.90 7.92
C SER A 177 -4.28 5.58 9.42
N PRO A 178 -4.29 4.29 9.83
CA PRO A 178 -4.27 3.92 11.25
C PRO A 178 -3.15 4.62 12.03
N ARG A 179 -1.96 4.74 11.41
CA ARG A 179 -0.82 5.39 12.02
C ARG A 179 -0.98 6.90 12.15
N GLU A 180 -1.62 7.55 11.19
CA GLU A 180 -1.99 8.97 11.29
C GLU A 180 -3.07 9.19 12.36
N VAL A 181 -3.97 8.23 12.57
CA VAL A 181 -4.94 8.26 13.68
C VAL A 181 -4.23 8.15 15.03
N ASP A 182 -3.26 7.25 15.19
CA ASP A 182 -2.45 7.13 16.42
C ASP A 182 -1.71 8.42 16.73
N VAL A 183 -1.06 9.01 15.71
CA VAL A 183 -0.37 10.30 15.85
C VAL A 183 -1.38 11.40 16.21
N LEU A 184 -2.54 11.45 15.55
CA LEU A 184 -3.58 12.43 15.84
C LEU A 184 -4.14 12.30 17.27
N ARG A 185 -4.30 11.09 17.80
CA ARG A 185 -4.66 10.84 19.22
C ARG A 185 -3.63 11.43 20.17
N LEU A 186 -2.34 11.27 19.89
CA LEU A 186 -1.28 11.88 20.69
C LEU A 186 -1.23 13.41 20.53
N LEU A 187 -1.54 13.94 19.35
CA LEU A 187 -1.68 15.39 19.19
C LEU A 187 -2.84 15.97 20.01
N VAL A 188 -3.95 15.23 20.14
CA VAL A 188 -5.10 15.60 20.98
C VAL A 188 -4.74 15.75 22.46
N THR A 189 -3.77 14.97 22.95
CA THR A 189 -3.24 15.07 24.33
C THR A 189 -2.17 16.16 24.49
N GLY A 190 -1.74 16.79 23.40
CA GLY A 190 -0.70 17.82 23.41
C GLY A 190 0.73 17.28 23.26
N ALA A 191 0.91 16.01 22.91
CA ALA A 191 2.23 15.37 22.77
C ALA A 191 3.15 16.12 21.79
N SER A 192 4.39 16.40 22.19
CA SER A 192 5.41 16.94 21.27
C SER A 192 5.77 15.91 20.19
N ASN A 193 6.39 16.34 19.08
CA ASN A 193 6.80 15.38 18.04
C ASN A 193 7.87 14.39 18.57
N GLN A 194 8.65 14.81 19.56
CA GLN A 194 9.58 13.91 20.27
C GLN A 194 8.80 12.86 21.06
N HIS A 195 7.80 13.28 21.83
CA HIS A 195 6.95 12.35 22.57
C HIS A 195 6.21 11.39 21.64
N VAL A 196 5.68 11.88 20.51
CA VAL A 196 5.07 11.02 19.47
C VAL A 196 6.06 10.00 18.94
N ALA A 197 7.31 10.42 18.67
CA ALA A 197 8.36 9.53 18.20
C ALA A 197 8.68 8.43 19.22
N ASP A 198 8.81 8.81 20.49
CA ASP A 198 9.13 7.89 21.58
C ASP A 198 7.98 6.91 21.85
N THR A 199 6.73 7.41 21.95
CA THR A 199 5.54 6.59 22.23
C THR A 199 5.25 5.61 21.10
N LEU A 200 5.44 6.01 19.84
CA LEU A 200 5.15 5.18 18.70
C LEU A 200 6.37 4.37 18.22
N VAL A 201 7.54 4.52 18.84
CA VAL A 201 8.79 3.87 18.45
C VAL A 201 9.13 4.13 16.97
N ILE A 202 9.15 5.41 16.59
CA ILE A 202 9.52 5.90 15.25
C ILE A 202 10.55 7.02 15.35
N SER A 203 11.19 7.39 14.24
CA SER A 203 12.12 8.53 14.26
C SER A 203 11.38 9.87 14.44
N LEU A 204 12.05 10.87 15.02
CA LEU A 204 11.53 12.24 15.11
C LEU A 204 11.18 12.83 13.73
N HIS A 205 11.96 12.47 12.70
CA HIS A 205 11.70 12.86 11.33
C HIS A 205 10.37 12.25 10.83
N THR A 206 10.17 10.96 11.05
CA THR A 206 8.93 10.24 10.72
C THR A 206 7.72 10.83 11.45
N ALA A 207 7.86 11.18 12.72
CA ALA A 207 6.81 11.87 13.48
C ALA A 207 6.44 13.22 12.86
N LYS A 208 7.43 14.03 12.45
CA LYS A 208 7.18 15.30 11.74
C LYS A 208 6.44 15.08 10.41
N THR A 209 6.82 14.05 9.65
CA THR A 209 6.16 13.70 8.39
C THR A 209 4.71 13.30 8.60
N HIS A 210 4.40 12.46 9.59
CA HIS A 210 3.01 12.12 9.91
C HIS A 210 2.19 13.35 10.32
N VAL A 211 2.76 14.24 11.14
CA VAL A 211 2.08 15.50 11.51
C VAL A 211 1.80 16.34 10.26
N ALA A 212 2.76 16.51 9.35
CA ALA A 212 2.57 17.27 8.12
C ALA A 212 1.45 16.68 7.24
N ASN A 213 1.42 15.36 7.07
CA ASN A 213 0.39 14.68 6.29
C ASN A 213 -1.00 14.83 6.93
N ILE A 214 -1.09 14.75 8.26
CA ILE A 214 -2.34 15.00 9.00
C ILE A 214 -2.84 16.43 8.77
N LEU A 215 -1.95 17.43 8.84
CA LEU A 215 -2.31 18.83 8.59
C LEU A 215 -2.91 19.00 7.18
N GLN A 216 -2.27 18.39 6.18
CA GLN A 216 -2.75 18.43 4.80
C GLN A 216 -4.11 17.74 4.64
N LYS A 217 -4.25 16.51 5.15
CA LYS A 217 -5.48 15.71 5.02
C LYS A 217 -6.67 16.29 5.79
N LEU A 218 -6.40 16.97 6.90
CA LEU A 218 -7.42 17.70 7.67
C LEU A 218 -7.65 19.13 7.16
N ARG A 219 -6.87 19.59 6.16
CA ARG A 219 -6.90 20.95 5.61
C ARG A 219 -6.74 22.04 6.68
N VAL A 220 -5.82 21.84 7.62
CA VAL A 220 -5.51 22.77 8.70
C VAL A 220 -4.05 23.21 8.66
N ALA A 221 -3.76 24.41 9.14
CA ALA A 221 -2.42 25.00 9.06
C ALA A 221 -1.55 24.69 10.29
N THR A 222 -2.18 24.37 11.43
CA THR A 222 -1.45 24.21 12.70
C THR A 222 -1.79 22.91 13.41
N ARG A 223 -0.81 22.39 14.14
CA ARG A 223 -0.99 21.20 15.02
C ARG A 223 -2.12 21.38 16.03
N THR A 224 -2.34 22.60 16.50
CA THR A 224 -3.42 22.93 17.45
C THR A 224 -4.77 22.78 16.78
N GLN A 225 -4.93 23.25 15.54
CA GLN A 225 -6.14 23.04 14.75
C GLN A 225 -6.37 21.55 14.46
N ALA A 226 -5.32 20.78 14.15
CA ALA A 226 -5.43 19.34 14.00
C ALA A 226 -5.89 18.65 15.29
N ALA A 227 -5.34 19.01 16.46
CA ALA A 227 -5.76 18.48 17.75
C ALA A 227 -7.24 18.80 18.05
N LEU A 228 -7.70 20.02 17.79
CA LEU A 228 -9.12 20.39 17.93
C LEU A 228 -10.02 19.55 17.02
N ARG A 229 -9.58 19.33 15.78
CA ARG A 229 -10.29 18.49 14.82
C ARG A 229 -10.33 17.02 15.25
N GLY A 230 -9.22 16.49 15.77
CA GLY A 230 -9.15 15.15 16.36
C GLY A 230 -10.15 14.97 17.52
N ARG A 231 -10.31 15.98 18.39
CA ARG A 231 -11.34 15.97 19.44
C ARG A 231 -12.76 15.94 18.88
N ALA A 232 -13.05 16.74 17.85
CA ALA A 232 -14.35 16.73 17.19
C ALA A 232 -14.67 15.38 16.53
N LEU A 233 -13.64 14.63 16.13
CA LEU A 233 -13.73 13.26 15.60
C LEU A 233 -13.79 12.17 16.71
N GLY A 234 -13.84 12.56 17.99
CA GLY A 234 -13.93 11.62 19.12
C GLY A 234 -12.59 11.05 19.61
N LEU A 235 -11.43 11.52 19.11
CA LEU A 235 -10.11 10.95 19.40
C LEU A 235 -9.49 11.42 20.75
N GLY A 236 -10.30 11.66 21.78
CA GLY A 236 -9.82 12.27 23.04
C GLY A 236 -10.57 11.87 24.31
N ALA A 237 -11.44 10.87 24.27
CA ALA A 237 -12.18 10.39 25.43
C ALA A 237 -11.80 8.94 25.72
N ASP A 238 -10.71 8.74 26.46
CA ASP A 238 -10.48 7.57 27.32
C ASP A 238 -9.53 7.98 28.44
N GLY A 239 -10.12 8.67 29.42
CA GLY A 239 -9.53 8.93 30.73
C GLY A 239 -10.41 8.30 31.79
N SER A 240 -10.39 6.98 31.93
CA SER A 240 -10.72 6.33 33.20
C SER A 240 -10.02 4.97 33.34
N SER A 241 -8.74 5.04 33.71
CA SER A 241 -8.22 4.21 34.81
C SER A 241 -7.00 4.93 35.40
N ALA A 242 -7.32 5.86 36.31
CA ALA A 242 -6.35 6.37 37.27
C ALA A 242 -6.10 5.29 38.34
N SER A 243 -4.86 4.81 38.41
CA SER A 243 -4.21 4.11 39.54
C SER A 243 -2.81 3.69 39.03
N ALA A 244 -1.67 4.18 39.50
CA ALA A 244 -1.29 4.71 40.80
C ALA A 244 -0.10 5.68 40.71
N LEU A 245 0.05 6.49 41.76
CA LEU A 245 1.14 7.42 42.07
C LEU A 245 2.53 6.73 42.14
N PRO A 246 3.65 7.49 42.19
CA PRO A 246 4.07 8.08 43.47
C PRO A 246 4.29 9.59 43.40
N ALA A 247 3.90 10.24 44.50
CA ALA A 247 4.26 11.60 44.82
C ALA A 247 5.78 11.69 45.06
N GLN A 248 6.46 12.60 44.33
CA GLN A 248 7.69 13.22 44.79
C GLN A 248 7.36 14.64 45.23
N ARG A 249 7.36 14.83 46.56
CA ARG A 249 7.51 16.15 47.17
C ARG A 249 9.01 16.48 47.21
N LEU A 250 9.37 17.56 46.53
CA LEU A 250 10.60 18.36 46.64
C LEU A 250 10.17 19.73 46.08
N GLY A 251 10.22 20.86 46.77
CA GLY A 251 10.61 21.19 48.13
C GLY A 251 10.18 22.63 48.43
N ASP A 252 10.34 23.00 49.68
CA ASP A 252 10.83 24.31 50.16
C ASP A 252 10.07 25.60 49.85
N GLY A 253 9.82 26.34 50.93
CA GLY A 253 9.36 27.71 50.94
C GLY A 253 9.19 28.17 52.38
N GLU A 254 10.26 28.78 52.89
CA GLU A 254 10.44 29.43 54.20
C GLU A 254 9.31 30.38 54.61
#